data_AF-A0A376WCJ0-F1
#
_entry.id   AF-A0A376WCJ0-F1
#
_cell.length_a   1.000
_cell.length_b   1.000
_cell.length_c   1.000
_cell.angle_alpha   90.00
_cell.angle_beta   90.00
_cell.angle_gamma   90.00
#
_symmetry.space_group_name_H-M   'P 1'
#
loop_
_entity.id
_entity.type
_entity.pdbx_description
1 polymer ?
#
loop_
_entity_poly.entity_id
_entity_poly.type
_entity_poly.pdbx_seq_one_letter_code
_entity_poly.pdbx_strand_id
1 'polypeptide(L)'
;MGEYFRDRGEDALIIYDDLSKQAVAYRQISLLLRRPPGREAFPGDVFYLHSRLLERAARVNAEYVEAFTKGEVKGKTGSLTALPIIETQAGDVSAFVPTNVISITDGQIFLETNLFNAGIRPAVNPGISVSPCWWCSTDQDHEKTVRWYPYRSGTVS
;
A
#
# COMPACT_ATOMS: atom_id res chain seq x y z
N MET A 1 -2.71 1.23 17.16
CA MET A 1 -3.96 0.45 17.32
C MET A 1 -3.86 -0.87 16.58
N GLY A 2 -3.64 -0.92 15.26
CA GLY A 2 -3.48 -2.19 14.52
C GLY A 2 -2.37 -3.12 15.05
N GLU A 3 -1.22 -2.56 15.45
CA GLU A 3 -0.11 -3.36 16.02
C GLU A 3 -0.49 -4.14 17.29
N TYR A 4 -1.46 -3.65 18.07
CA TYR A 4 -1.92 -4.35 19.28
C TYR A 4 -2.47 -5.74 18.97
N PHE A 5 -3.14 -5.89 17.82
CA PHE A 5 -3.71 -7.15 17.34
C PHE A 5 -2.62 -8.01 16.71
N ARG A 6 -1.76 -7.42 15.86
CA ARG A 6 -0.60 -8.08 15.26
C ARG A 6 0.28 -8.74 16.33
N ASP A 7 0.62 -8.02 17.40
CA ASP A 7 1.53 -8.50 18.43
C ASP A 7 0.88 -9.57 19.34
N ARG A 8 -0.44 -9.77 19.24
CA ARG A 8 -1.20 -10.85 19.90
C ARG A 8 -1.49 -12.06 19.00
N GLY A 9 -0.95 -12.08 17.79
CA GLY A 9 -1.20 -13.17 16.84
C GLY A 9 -2.58 -13.10 16.18
N GLU A 10 -3.16 -11.90 16.12
CA GLU A 10 -4.37 -11.60 15.36
C GLU A 10 -4.02 -10.83 14.07
N ASP A 11 -4.93 -10.87 13.11
CA ASP A 11 -4.79 -10.17 11.83
C ASP A 11 -5.56 -8.85 11.87
N ALA A 12 -4.93 -7.78 11.40
CA ALA A 12 -5.53 -6.45 11.33
C ALA A 12 -5.30 -5.82 9.95
N LEU A 13 -6.31 -5.09 9.48
CA LEU A 13 -6.25 -4.28 8.27
C LEU A 13 -6.30 -2.79 8.66
N ILE A 14 -5.37 -2.00 8.12
CA ILE A 14 -5.37 -0.55 8.25
C ILE A 14 -5.44 0.12 6.87
N ILE A 15 -6.33 1.09 6.73
CA ILE A 15 -6.47 1.90 5.52
C ILE A 15 -6.06 3.32 5.87
N TYR A 16 -5.13 3.89 5.10
CA TYR A 16 -4.69 5.28 5.28
C TYR A 16 -5.32 6.14 4.18
N ASP A 17 -6.33 6.94 4.54
CA ASP A 17 -7.08 7.81 3.64
C ASP A 17 -6.92 9.29 4.05
N ASP A 18 -6.04 10.07 3.43
CA ASP A 18 -5.05 9.70 2.41
C ASP A 18 -3.65 10.20 2.81
N LEU A 19 -2.62 9.51 2.33
CA LEU A 19 -1.23 9.86 2.63
C LEU A 19 -0.77 11.15 1.90
N SER A 20 -1.45 11.54 0.81
CA SER A 20 -1.13 12.77 0.07
C SER A 20 -1.39 14.02 0.93
N LYS A 21 -2.54 14.08 1.61
CA LYS A 21 -2.91 15.14 2.55
C LYS A 21 -2.02 15.14 3.78
N GLN A 22 -1.64 13.96 4.28
CA GLN A 22 -0.66 13.86 5.36
C GLN A 22 0.69 14.49 4.96
N ALA A 23 1.19 14.20 3.76
CA ALA A 23 2.43 14.79 3.25
C ALA A 23 2.32 16.32 3.12
N VAL A 24 1.18 16.83 2.64
CA VAL A 24 0.91 18.27 2.53
C VAL A 24 0.89 18.95 3.91
N ALA A 25 0.26 18.33 4.91
CA ALA A 25 0.26 18.84 6.28
C ALA A 25 1.68 18.85 6.88
N TYR A 26 2.46 17.78 6.67
CA TYR A 26 3.84 17.71 7.13
C TYR A 26 4.73 18.77 6.47
N ARG A 27 4.50 19.03 5.18
CA ARG A 27 5.15 20.13 4.45
C ARG A 27 4.86 21.48 5.09
N GLN A 28 3.59 21.77 5.41
CA GLN A 28 3.21 23.03 6.06
C GLN A 28 3.95 23.22 7.38
N ILE A 29 3.98 22.20 8.23
CA ILE A 29 4.71 22.23 9.51
C ILE A 29 6.20 22.46 9.27
N SER A 30 6.79 21.77 8.31
CA SER A 30 8.23 21.89 8.01
C SER A 30 8.61 23.27 7.50
N LEU A 31 7.77 23.89 6.67
CA LEU A 31 7.97 25.25 6.17
C LEU A 31 7.83 26.29 7.29
N LEU A 32 6.86 26.12 8.19
CA LEU A 32 6.71 26.98 9.37
C LEU A 32 7.94 26.93 10.28
N LEU A 33 8.54 25.75 10.41
CA LEU A 33 9.79 25.52 11.15
C LEU A 33 11.05 25.95 10.39
N ARG A 34 10.90 26.57 9.21
CA ARG A 34 12.00 27.02 8.33
C ARG A 34 13.00 25.92 7.98
N ARG A 35 12.53 24.66 7.89
CA ARG A 35 13.37 23.58 7.36
C ARG A 35 13.60 23.80 5.86
N PRO A 36 14.79 23.49 5.33
CA PRO A 36 15.08 23.66 3.91
C PRO A 36 14.15 22.76 3.07
N PRO A 37 13.39 23.34 2.11
CA PRO A 37 12.55 22.55 1.22
C PRO A 37 13.37 21.91 0.09
N GLY A 38 12.89 20.76 -0.39
CA GLY A 38 13.41 20.04 -1.56
C GLY A 38 12.44 20.10 -2.74
N ARG A 39 12.32 18.97 -3.46
CA ARG A 39 11.43 18.82 -4.62
C ARG A 39 9.96 19.08 -4.23
N GLU A 40 9.23 19.82 -5.07
CA GLU A 40 7.82 20.18 -4.83
C GLU A 40 7.55 20.85 -3.46
N ALA A 41 8.57 21.51 -2.91
CA ALA A 41 8.60 22.13 -1.59
C ALA A 41 8.41 21.16 -0.40
N PHE A 42 8.51 19.85 -0.60
CA PHE A 42 8.49 18.88 0.50
C PHE A 42 9.84 18.85 1.23
N PRO A 43 9.86 18.56 2.54
CA PRO A 43 11.10 18.38 3.26
C PRO A 43 11.79 17.06 2.84
N GLY A 44 13.11 17.00 2.96
CA GLY A 44 13.90 15.83 2.51
C GLY A 44 13.57 14.52 3.24
N ASP A 45 12.97 14.60 4.43
CA ASP A 45 12.58 13.46 5.27
C ASP A 45 11.15 12.96 5.00
N VAL A 46 10.45 13.46 3.98
CA VAL A 46 9.09 12.98 3.62
C VAL A 46 9.08 11.49 3.24
N PHE A 47 10.15 10.99 2.61
CA PHE A 47 10.31 9.57 2.32
C PHE A 47 10.36 8.75 3.61
N TYR A 48 11.15 9.22 4.59
CA TYR A 48 11.27 8.58 5.90
C TYR A 48 9.96 8.58 6.69
N LEU A 49 9.13 9.62 6.51
CA LEU A 49 7.80 9.70 7.14
C LEU A 49 6.87 8.56 6.71
N HIS A 50 6.84 8.25 5.41
CA HIS A 50 5.99 7.19 4.88
C HIS A 50 6.61 5.81 5.07
N SER A 51 7.93 5.67 4.90
CA SER A 51 8.58 4.37 5.08
C SER A 51 8.41 3.85 6.50
N ARG A 52 8.72 4.67 7.53
CA ARG A 52 8.53 4.26 8.93
C ARG A 52 7.07 3.92 9.28
N LEU A 53 6.09 4.45 8.54
CA LEU A 53 4.67 4.19 8.78
C LEU A 53 4.24 2.88 8.14
N LEU A 54 4.64 2.66 6.89
CA LEU A 54 4.25 1.49 6.10
C LEU A 54 5.04 0.24 6.49
N GLU A 55 6.31 0.37 6.85
CA GLU A 55 7.15 -0.74 7.36
C GLU A 55 6.64 -1.36 8.67
N ARG A 56 5.71 -0.68 9.37
CA ARG A 56 5.03 -1.25 10.55
C ARG A 56 3.99 -2.30 10.15
N ALA A 57 3.48 -2.21 8.93
CA ALA A 57 2.54 -3.18 8.38
C ALA A 57 3.32 -4.40 7.88
N ALA A 58 3.46 -5.38 8.76
CA ALA A 58 4.21 -6.60 8.49
C ALA A 58 3.52 -7.81 9.12
N ARG A 59 3.92 -9.00 8.66
CA ARG A 59 3.59 -10.27 9.30
C ARG A 59 4.70 -10.67 10.26
N VAL A 60 4.34 -11.00 11.50
CA VAL A 60 5.28 -11.46 12.53
C VAL A 60 5.27 -12.99 12.63
N ASN A 61 6.41 -13.58 13.00
CA ASN A 61 6.52 -15.03 13.20
C ASN A 61 5.90 -15.47 14.54
N ALA A 62 5.65 -16.77 14.70
CA ALA A 62 5.04 -17.31 15.92
C ALA A 62 5.93 -17.12 17.17
N GLU A 63 7.26 -17.22 17.00
CA GLU A 63 8.22 -17.01 18.08
C GLU A 63 8.16 -15.58 18.65
N TYR A 64 8.00 -14.58 17.79
CA TYR A 64 7.85 -13.19 18.22
C TYR A 64 6.57 -12.98 19.03
N VAL A 65 5.44 -13.53 18.56
CA VAL A 65 4.15 -13.44 19.28
C VAL A 65 4.24 -14.14 20.63
N GLU A 66 4.88 -15.31 20.68
CA GLU A 66 5.10 -16.04 21.94
C GLU A 66 5.95 -15.25 22.93
N ALA A 67 7.05 -14.65 22.45
CA ALA A 67 7.92 -13.82 23.28
C ALA A 67 7.21 -12.55 23.78
N PHE A 68 6.43 -11.90 22.92
CA PHE A 68 5.72 -10.67 23.25
C PHE A 68 4.57 -10.91 24.24
N THR A 69 3.80 -11.99 24.04
CA THR A 69 2.66 -12.37 24.90
C THR A 69 3.09 -13.18 26.12
N LYS A 70 4.40 -13.35 26.36
CA LYS A 70 4.95 -14.13 27.49
C LYS A 70 4.39 -15.57 27.56
N GLY A 71 4.12 -16.16 26.40
CA GLY A 71 3.60 -17.52 26.28
C GLY A 71 2.08 -17.68 26.46
N GLU A 72 1.31 -16.57 26.52
CA GLU A 72 -0.16 -16.63 26.51
C GLU A 72 -0.71 -17.12 25.16
N VAL A 73 -0.09 -16.69 24.06
CA VAL A 73 -0.47 -17.09 22.70
C VAL A 73 0.67 -17.90 22.09
N LYS A 74 0.41 -19.16 21.75
CA LYS A 74 1.38 -20.09 21.15
C LYS A 74 0.98 -20.52 19.75
N GLY A 75 1.97 -20.66 18.87
CA GLY A 75 1.81 -21.18 17.51
C GLY A 75 1.00 -20.30 16.56
N LYS A 76 0.70 -19.04 16.92
CA LYS A 76 -0.02 -18.10 16.05
C LYS A 76 0.92 -17.04 15.47
N THR A 77 0.70 -16.70 14.20
CA THR A 77 1.31 -15.53 13.55
C THR A 77 0.31 -14.39 13.52
N GLY A 78 0.74 -13.16 13.79
CA GLY A 78 -0.09 -11.99 13.58
C GLY A 78 0.31 -11.25 12.31
N SER A 79 -0.62 -10.51 11.72
CA SER A 79 -0.34 -9.68 10.56
C SER A 79 -1.00 -8.31 10.67
N LEU A 80 -0.33 -7.30 10.13
CA LEU A 80 -0.90 -6.00 9.90
C LEU A 80 -0.80 -5.69 8.41
N THR A 81 -1.91 -5.74 7.69
CA THR A 81 -1.99 -5.36 6.28
C THR A 81 -2.32 -3.87 6.20
N ALA A 82 -1.55 -3.11 5.42
CA ALA A 82 -1.82 -1.70 5.16
C ALA A 82 -2.23 -1.47 3.71
N LEU A 83 -3.31 -0.71 3.52
CA LEU A 83 -3.74 -0.23 2.21
C LEU A 83 -3.68 1.31 2.20
N PRO A 84 -2.54 1.90 1.79
CA PRO A 84 -2.44 3.35 1.67
C PRO A 84 -3.19 3.85 0.43
N ILE A 85 -3.98 4.91 0.60
CA ILE A 85 -4.62 5.63 -0.49
C ILE A 85 -3.78 6.87 -0.81
N ILE A 86 -3.52 7.07 -2.10
CA ILE A 86 -2.78 8.21 -2.63
C ILE A 86 -3.64 8.87 -3.69
N GLU A 87 -3.87 10.17 -3.51
CA GLU A 87 -4.47 11.01 -4.54
C GLU A 87 -3.38 11.49 -5.50
N THR A 88 -3.56 11.21 -6.80
CA THR A 88 -2.73 11.76 -7.88
C THR A 88 -3.47 12.91 -8.55
N GLN A 89 -2.73 13.98 -8.89
CA GLN A 89 -3.31 15.11 -9.62
C GLN A 89 -3.29 14.79 -11.12
N ALA A 90 -4.45 14.85 -11.76
CA ALA A 90 -4.63 14.55 -13.19
C ALA A 90 -4.05 13.20 -13.66
N GLY A 91 -3.94 12.21 -12.75
CA GLY A 91 -3.35 10.90 -13.07
C GLY A 91 -1.82 10.89 -13.17
N ASP A 92 -1.13 11.95 -12.72
CA ASP A 92 0.33 11.98 -12.72
C ASP A 92 0.91 11.08 -11.61
N VAL A 93 1.38 9.90 -12.02
CA VAL A 93 2.07 8.92 -11.16
C VAL A 93 3.54 9.25 -10.93
N SER A 94 4.10 10.21 -11.68
CA SER A 94 5.52 10.59 -11.62
C SER A 94 5.81 11.70 -10.61
N ALA A 95 4.77 12.23 -9.97
CA ALA A 95 4.89 13.18 -8.88
C ALA A 95 5.69 12.61 -7.70
N PHE A 96 6.30 13.50 -6.91
CA PHE A 96 7.25 13.10 -5.89
C PHE A 96 6.66 12.19 -4.80
N VAL A 97 5.47 12.52 -4.28
CA VAL A 97 4.82 11.73 -3.22
C VAL A 97 4.32 10.37 -3.71
N PRO A 98 3.58 10.26 -4.85
CA PRO A 98 3.19 8.96 -5.40
C PRO A 98 4.38 8.04 -5.69
N THR A 99 5.44 8.56 -6.32
CA THR A 99 6.65 7.77 -6.64
C THR A 99 7.29 7.19 -5.38
N ASN A 100 7.37 7.98 -4.30
CA ASN A 100 7.92 7.54 -3.02
C ASN A 100 7.08 6.44 -2.37
N VAL A 101 5.76 6.49 -2.49
CA VAL A 101 4.88 5.48 -1.88
C VAL A 101 4.89 4.20 -2.69
N ILE A 102 4.87 4.30 -4.03
CA ILE A 102 5.01 3.15 -4.93
C ILE A 102 6.31 2.39 -4.66
N SER A 103 7.41 3.07 -4.32
CA SER A 103 8.68 2.41 -4.02
C SER A 103 8.75 1.75 -2.66
N ILE A 104 7.80 2.03 -1.75
CA ILE A 104 7.72 1.43 -0.41
C ILE A 104 6.71 0.27 -0.39
N THR A 105 5.62 0.37 -1.16
CA THR A 105 4.55 -0.63 -1.15
C THR A 105 4.85 -1.83 -2.04
N ASP A 106 4.47 -3.03 -1.59
CA ASP A 106 4.64 -4.30 -2.32
C ASP A 106 3.62 -4.53 -3.45
N GLY A 107 3.16 -3.45 -4.10
CA GLY A 107 2.17 -3.48 -5.16
C GLY A 107 1.27 -2.25 -5.16
N GLN A 108 0.61 -2.01 -6.29
CA GLN A 108 -0.28 -0.88 -6.48
C GLN A 108 -1.50 -1.26 -7.31
N ILE A 109 -2.62 -0.61 -7.00
CA ILE A 109 -3.85 -0.67 -7.78
C ILE A 109 -4.11 0.74 -8.31
N PHE A 110 -4.05 0.91 -9.62
CA PHE A 110 -4.26 2.19 -10.28
C PHE A 110 -5.70 2.31 -10.76
N LEU A 111 -6.38 3.38 -10.31
CA LEU A 111 -7.74 3.69 -10.68
C LEU A 111 -7.75 4.83 -11.72
N GLU A 112 -8.33 4.58 -12.89
CA GLU A 112 -8.35 5.56 -13.98
C GLU A 112 -9.70 6.27 -14.12
N THR A 113 -9.65 7.59 -14.26
CA THR A 113 -10.82 8.43 -14.50
C THR A 113 -11.52 8.09 -15.82
N ASN A 114 -10.76 7.73 -16.86
CA ASN A 114 -11.32 7.37 -18.16
C ASN A 114 -12.18 6.09 -18.08
N LEU A 115 -11.70 5.04 -17.40
CA LEU A 115 -12.45 3.81 -17.18
C LEU A 115 -13.70 4.07 -16.31
N PHE A 116 -13.57 4.92 -15.29
CA PHE A 116 -14.68 5.30 -14.44
C PHE A 116 -15.78 6.04 -15.22
N ASN A 117 -15.40 6.98 -16.09
CA ASN A 117 -16.31 7.73 -16.94
C ASN A 117 -16.96 6.85 -18.02
N ALA A 118 -16.27 5.80 -18.48
CA ALA A 118 -16.82 4.79 -19.40
C ALA A 118 -17.79 3.80 -18.71
N GLY A 119 -18.06 3.96 -17.42
CA GLY A 119 -18.98 3.11 -16.66
C GLY A 119 -18.39 1.82 -16.11
N ILE A 120 -17.08 1.57 -16.30
CA ILE A 120 -16.39 0.40 -15.76
C ILE A 120 -16.10 0.64 -14.28
N ARG A 121 -16.74 -0.17 -13.41
CA ARG A 121 -16.58 -0.09 -11.95
C ARG A 121 -16.36 -1.50 -11.39
N PRO A 122 -15.24 -1.78 -10.70
CA PRO A 122 -14.17 -0.85 -10.31
C PRO A 122 -13.26 -0.45 -11.50
N ALA A 123 -12.81 0.80 -11.51
CA ALA A 123 -12.05 1.40 -12.62
C ALA A 123 -10.54 1.04 -12.58
N VAL A 124 -10.22 -0.24 -12.37
CA VAL A 124 -8.83 -0.71 -12.22
C VAL A 124 -8.18 -0.86 -13.59
N ASN A 125 -7.02 -0.24 -13.79
CA ASN A 125 -6.20 -0.49 -14.98
C ASN A 125 -5.33 -1.75 -14.75
N PRO A 126 -5.55 -2.86 -15.48
CA PRO A 126 -4.80 -4.11 -15.31
C PRO A 126 -3.36 -4.05 -15.83
N GLY A 127 -3.00 -3.09 -16.68
CA GLY A 127 -1.65 -2.96 -17.24
C GLY A 127 -0.65 -2.26 -16.31
N ILE A 128 -1.13 -1.35 -15.45
CA ILE A 128 -0.30 -0.56 -14.54
C ILE A 128 -0.37 -1.11 -13.10
N SER A 129 -1.50 -1.72 -12.74
CA SER A 129 -1.70 -2.32 -11.42
C SER A 129 -0.91 -3.62 -11.32
N VAL A 130 -0.07 -3.75 -10.30
CA VAL A 130 0.76 -4.95 -10.08
C VAL A 130 0.72 -5.35 -8.61
N SER A 131 0.78 -6.65 -8.36
CA SER A 131 0.92 -7.23 -7.03
C SER A 131 2.01 -8.31 -7.04
N PRO A 132 3.27 -7.96 -6.72
CA PRO A 132 4.37 -8.91 -6.58
C PRO A 132 4.07 -10.16 -5.73
N CYS A 133 3.25 -10.02 -4.68
CA CYS A 133 2.88 -11.12 -3.78
C CYS A 133 1.67 -11.96 -4.27
N TRP A 134 1.10 -11.65 -5.46
CA TRP A 134 -0.15 -12.26 -5.94
C TRP A 134 -0.14 -13.79 -5.89
N TRP A 135 0.95 -14.40 -6.34
CA TRP A 135 1.09 -15.86 -6.36
C TRP A 135 1.01 -16.49 -4.97
N CYS A 136 1.55 -15.80 -3.95
CA CYS A 136 1.57 -16.32 -2.59
C CYS A 136 0.28 -16.01 -1.82
N SER A 137 -0.45 -14.97 -2.22
CA SER A 137 -1.67 -14.51 -1.54
C SER A 137 -2.97 -15.11 -2.08
N THR A 138 -2.94 -15.75 -3.25
CA THR A 138 -4.15 -16.21 -3.95
C THR A 138 -4.49 -17.65 -3.57
N ASP A 139 -5.78 -17.94 -3.41
CA ASP A 139 -6.26 -19.31 -3.18
C ASP A 139 -5.97 -20.20 -4.40
N GLN A 140 -5.58 -21.46 -4.17
CA GLN A 140 -5.23 -22.42 -5.21
C GLN A 140 -6.34 -22.62 -6.25
N ASP A 141 -7.62 -22.48 -5.86
CA ASP A 141 -8.73 -22.62 -6.79
C ASP A 141 -8.91 -21.37 -7.67
N HIS A 142 -8.58 -20.20 -7.14
CA HIS A 142 -8.57 -18.97 -7.90
C HIS A 142 -7.38 -18.93 -8.87
N GLU A 143 -6.21 -19.41 -8.43
CA GLU A 143 -5.02 -19.53 -9.27
C GLU A 143 -5.25 -20.43 -10.49
N LYS A 144 -5.88 -21.61 -10.28
CA LYS A 144 -6.25 -22.52 -11.38
C LYS A 144 -7.17 -21.83 -12.38
N THR A 145 -8.18 -21.10 -11.90
CA THR A 145 -9.17 -20.43 -12.76
C THR A 145 -8.52 -19.37 -13.64
N VAL A 146 -7.60 -18.56 -13.08
CA VAL A 146 -6.87 -17.53 -13.83
C VAL A 146 -5.88 -18.15 -14.81
N ARG A 147 -5.25 -19.28 -14.46
CA ARG A 147 -4.36 -20.03 -15.37
C ARG A 147 -5.06 -20.55 -16.63
N TRP A 148 -6.37 -20.83 -16.53
CA TRP A 148 -7.20 -21.31 -17.65
C TRP A 148 -7.80 -20.20 -18.52
N TYR A 149 -7.69 -18.93 -18.13
CA TYR A 149 -8.05 -17.79 -18.98
C TYR A 149 -6.79 -17.31 -19.74
N PRO A 150 -6.53 -17.76 -20.98
CA PRO A 150 -5.52 -17.12 -21.79
C PRO A 150 -5.98 -15.69 -22.03
N TYR A 151 -5.14 -14.73 -21.65
CA TYR A 151 -5.29 -13.33 -22.01
C TYR A 151 -5.37 -13.27 -23.54
N ARG A 152 -6.60 -13.24 -24.10
CA ARG A 152 -6.81 -12.96 -25.51
C ARG A 152 -6.40 -11.51 -25.69
N SER A 153 -5.14 -11.30 -26.07
CA SER A 153 -4.67 -10.03 -26.63
C SER A 153 -5.60 -9.70 -27.80
N GLY A 154 -6.52 -8.77 -27.59
CA GLY A 154 -7.36 -8.23 -28.64
C GLY A 154 -6.50 -7.37 -29.56
N THR A 155 -5.96 -7.98 -30.62
CA THR A 155 -5.71 -7.29 -31.88
C THR A 155 -7.07 -6.90 -32.44
N VAL A 156 -7.48 -5.66 -32.22
CA VAL A 156 -8.52 -5.03 -33.04
C VAL A 156 -7.80 -4.47 -34.27
N SER A 157 -8.25 -4.94 -35.42
CA SER A 157 -7.77 -4.66 -36.77
C SER A 157 -8.16 -3.26 -37.24
#